data_AF-A0A945W2B5-F1
#
_entry.id   AF-A0A945W2B5-F1
#
_cell.length_a   1.000
_cell.length_b   1.000
_cell.length_c   1.000
_cell.angle_alpha   90.00
_cell.angle_beta   90.00
_cell.angle_gamma   90.00
#
_symmetry.space_group_name_H-M   'P 1'
#
loop_
_entity.id
_entity.type
_entity.pdbx_description
1 polymer ?
#
loop_
_entity_poly.entity_id
_entity_poly.type
_entity_poly.pdbx_seq_one_letter_code
_entity_poly.pdbx_strand_id
1 'polypeptide(L)'
;MKQTIWTMLVVLMFVSVAVVGCKRSGDNSADIAQRKATDNAAEEAQRQVGMPAIVNFQERKLAKMIFELRDQENLRCYAYLENKMTGRLVFVGECIGYGLPYSVQFTSPSKIARRDLGTIYSDSHVVPMPDPNQLFMPSGLSATWLIMIDPDTGEGRPVYFEPTITVSPFKLPNAVYPNVAK
;
A
#
# COMPACT_ATOMS: atom_id res chain seq x y z
N MET A 1 21.84 -51.80 44.44
CA MET A 1 22.25 -50.38 44.40
C MET A 1 23.25 -50.04 43.29
N LYS A 2 24.30 -50.83 43.02
CA LYS A 2 25.25 -50.51 41.91
C LYS A 2 24.63 -50.59 40.50
N GLN A 3 23.73 -51.54 40.24
CA GLN A 3 23.06 -51.69 38.95
C GLN A 3 22.08 -50.53 38.62
N THR A 4 21.35 -50.03 39.63
CA THR A 4 20.41 -48.92 39.47
C THR A 4 21.10 -47.57 39.27
N ILE A 5 22.33 -47.42 39.77
CA ILE A 5 23.16 -46.23 39.54
C ILE A 5 23.73 -46.22 38.12
N TRP A 6 24.10 -47.40 37.59
CA TRP A 6 24.64 -47.51 36.24
C TRP A 6 23.56 -47.31 35.16
N THR A 7 22.34 -47.82 35.39
CA THR A 7 21.21 -47.57 34.49
C THR A 7 20.79 -46.10 34.48
N MET A 8 20.83 -45.42 35.63
CA MET A 8 20.60 -43.97 35.72
C MET A 8 21.64 -43.16 34.94
N LEU A 9 22.92 -43.54 34.99
CA LEU A 9 23.99 -42.87 34.23
C LEU A 9 23.86 -43.05 32.71
N VAL A 10 23.47 -44.25 32.25
CA VAL A 10 23.26 -44.52 30.82
C VAL A 10 22.04 -43.77 30.28
N VAL A 11 20.96 -43.67 31.07
CA VAL A 11 19.77 -42.88 30.70
C VAL A 11 20.10 -41.38 30.66
N LEU A 12 20.90 -40.87 31.61
CA LEU A 12 21.33 -39.47 31.62
C LEU A 12 22.20 -39.12 30.40
N MET A 13 23.06 -40.05 29.97
CA MET A 13 23.89 -39.90 28.78
C MET A 13 23.04 -39.90 27.49
N PHE A 14 22.05 -40.78 27.38
CA PHE A 14 21.13 -40.82 26.24
C PHE A 14 20.24 -39.57 26.14
N VAL A 15 19.79 -39.05 27.29
CA VAL A 15 19.02 -37.79 27.35
C VAL A 15 19.88 -36.59 26.95
N SER A 16 21.18 -36.57 27.30
CA SER A 16 22.08 -35.48 26.92
C SER A 16 22.36 -35.39 25.40
N VAL A 17 22.34 -36.52 24.69
CA VAL A 17 22.51 -36.54 23.22
C VAL A 17 21.22 -36.10 22.50
N ALA A 18 20.05 -36.36 23.10
CA ALA A 18 18.76 -35.97 22.53
C ALA A 18 18.51 -34.44 22.57
N VAL A 19 19.16 -33.70 23.48
CA VAL A 19 18.96 -32.24 23.63
C VAL A 19 19.83 -31.41 22.69
N VAL A 20 20.89 -31.96 22.10
CA VAL A 20 21.80 -31.24 21.18
C VAL A 20 21.26 -31.17 19.73
N GLY A 21 20.17 -31.89 19.42
CA GLY A 21 19.62 -31.99 18.06
C GLY A 21 18.66 -30.87 17.63
N CYS A 22 18.16 -30.02 18.53
CA CYS A 22 17.25 -28.93 18.15
C CYS A 22 18.00 -27.65 17.80
N LYS A 23 18.81 -27.69 16.72
CA LYS A 23 19.20 -26.45 16.03
C LYS A 23 17.95 -25.97 15.28
N ARG A 24 17.31 -24.93 15.80
CA ARG A 24 16.18 -24.25 15.16
C ARG A 24 16.62 -23.78 13.76
N SER A 25 16.23 -24.52 12.72
CA SER A 25 16.30 -24.09 11.33
C SER A 25 15.26 -22.99 11.12
N GLY A 26 15.63 -21.77 11.48
CA GLY A 26 14.83 -20.56 11.30
C GLY A 26 15.39 -19.58 10.27
N ASP A 27 16.43 -19.97 9.54
CA ASP A 27 16.94 -19.26 8.37
C ASP A 27 17.03 -20.27 7.24
N ASN A 28 16.11 -20.20 6.27
CA ASN A 28 16.17 -21.01 5.07
C ASN A 28 17.45 -20.62 4.31
N SER A 29 18.54 -21.37 4.52
CA SER A 29 19.80 -21.14 3.81
C SER A 29 19.63 -21.16 2.30
N ALA A 30 18.62 -21.87 1.80
CA ALA A 30 18.19 -21.87 0.40
C ALA A 30 17.65 -20.51 -0.05
N ASP A 31 16.80 -19.85 0.75
CA ASP A 31 16.24 -18.53 0.42
C ASP A 31 17.34 -17.46 0.41
N ILE A 32 18.28 -17.52 1.37
CA ILE A 32 19.44 -16.62 1.41
C ILE A 32 20.38 -16.88 0.22
N ALA A 33 20.65 -18.16 -0.09
CA ALA A 33 21.47 -18.53 -1.24
C ALA A 33 20.83 -18.10 -2.57
N GLN A 34 19.52 -18.25 -2.70
CA GLN A 34 18.78 -17.87 -3.90
C GLN A 34 18.70 -16.35 -4.08
N ARG A 35 18.49 -15.58 -3.00
CA ARG A 35 18.61 -14.11 -3.03
C ARG A 35 20.00 -13.68 -3.47
N LYS A 36 21.05 -14.22 -2.86
CA LYS A 36 22.44 -13.90 -3.22
C LYS A 36 22.77 -14.26 -4.67
N ALA A 37 22.28 -15.40 -5.17
CA ALA A 37 22.44 -15.79 -6.57
C ALA A 37 21.71 -14.83 -7.52
N THR A 38 20.52 -14.37 -7.14
CA THR A 38 19.71 -13.41 -7.92
C THR A 38 20.38 -12.05 -7.94
N ASP A 39 20.89 -11.58 -6.80
CA ASP A 39 21.61 -10.30 -6.67
C ASP A 39 22.89 -10.33 -7.50
N ASN A 40 23.67 -11.42 -7.45
CA ASN A 40 24.88 -11.60 -8.26
C ASN A 40 24.57 -11.62 -9.78
N ALA A 41 23.48 -12.30 -10.19
CA ALA A 41 23.06 -12.34 -11.58
C ALA A 41 22.59 -10.95 -12.07
N ALA A 42 21.87 -10.21 -11.22
CA ALA A 42 21.48 -8.84 -11.49
C ALA A 42 22.69 -7.91 -11.58
N GLU A 43 23.68 -8.07 -10.69
CA GLU A 43 24.93 -7.30 -10.71
C GLU A 43 25.76 -7.59 -11.97
N GLU A 44 25.80 -8.84 -12.42
CA GLU A 44 26.49 -9.22 -13.65
C GLU A 44 25.78 -8.69 -14.90
N ALA A 45 24.45 -8.78 -14.95
CA ALA A 45 23.65 -8.12 -15.99
C ALA A 45 23.90 -6.61 -16.00
N GLN A 46 24.01 -6.00 -14.82
CA GLN A 46 24.29 -4.59 -14.63
C GLN A 46 25.71 -4.19 -15.06
N ARG A 47 26.71 -5.05 -14.88
CA ARG A 47 28.08 -4.87 -15.38
C ARG A 47 28.17 -4.97 -16.89
N GLN A 48 27.44 -5.92 -17.50
CA GLN A 48 27.49 -6.16 -18.94
C GLN A 48 26.65 -5.16 -19.74
N VAL A 49 25.47 -4.79 -19.25
CA VAL A 49 24.51 -3.93 -19.95
C VAL A 49 24.60 -2.47 -19.49
N GLY A 50 25.07 -2.21 -18.27
CA GLY A 50 25.07 -0.87 -17.68
C GLY A 50 23.67 -0.41 -17.23
N MET A 51 23.63 0.67 -16.44
CA MET A 51 22.37 1.24 -15.94
C MET A 51 21.90 2.22 -17.00
N PRO A 52 20.59 2.37 -17.23
CA PRO A 52 20.09 3.47 -18.04
C PRO A 52 20.64 4.81 -17.54
N ALA A 53 21.19 5.62 -18.45
CA ALA A 53 21.72 6.93 -18.10
C ALA A 53 20.59 7.95 -17.89
N ILE A 54 19.97 7.91 -16.71
CA ILE A 54 18.93 8.88 -16.32
C ILE A 54 19.60 10.19 -15.89
N VAL A 55 19.72 11.13 -16.82
CA VAL A 55 20.34 12.46 -16.55
C VAL A 55 19.30 13.48 -16.10
N ASN A 56 18.13 13.48 -16.74
CA ASN A 56 17.16 14.58 -16.60
C ASN A 56 16.13 14.37 -15.49
N PHE A 57 16.01 13.14 -14.96
CA PHE A 57 15.04 12.76 -13.92
C PHE A 57 13.62 13.27 -14.21
N GLN A 58 13.20 13.22 -15.48
CA GLN A 58 11.97 13.86 -15.94
C GLN A 58 10.73 13.37 -15.18
N GLU A 59 10.64 12.06 -14.93
CA GLU A 59 9.54 11.47 -14.15
C GLU A 59 9.52 11.97 -12.70
N ARG A 60 10.68 12.15 -12.06
CA ARG A 60 10.74 12.72 -10.70
C ARG A 60 10.33 14.18 -10.68
N LYS A 61 10.71 14.95 -11.70
CA LYS A 61 10.29 16.36 -11.85
C LYS A 61 8.79 16.46 -12.08
N LEU A 62 8.24 15.59 -12.93
CA LEU A 62 6.80 15.49 -13.17
C LEU A 62 6.04 15.11 -11.89
N ALA A 63 6.51 14.09 -11.16
CA ALA A 63 5.91 13.68 -9.90
C ALA A 63 5.92 14.82 -8.87
N LYS A 64 7.04 15.53 -8.73
CA LYS A 64 7.13 16.73 -7.88
C LYS A 64 6.08 17.77 -8.27
N MET A 65 6.02 18.12 -9.56
CA MET A 65 5.06 19.10 -10.08
C MET A 65 3.62 18.68 -9.80
N ILE A 66 3.27 17.40 -10.00
CA ILE A 66 1.95 16.87 -9.70
C ILE A 66 1.64 17.00 -8.20
N PHE A 67 2.58 16.67 -7.31
CA PHE A 67 2.35 16.83 -5.87
C PHE A 67 2.14 18.29 -5.46
N GLU A 68 2.95 19.21 -5.97
CA GLU A 68 2.82 20.64 -5.68
C GLU A 68 1.49 21.22 -6.21
N LEU A 69 1.05 20.80 -7.40
CA LEU A 69 -0.25 21.22 -7.95
C LEU A 69 -1.43 20.63 -7.17
N ARG A 70 -1.31 19.40 -6.66
CA ARG A 70 -2.34 18.73 -5.85
C ARG A 70 -2.52 19.36 -4.46
N ASP A 71 -1.48 20.01 -3.94
CA ASP A 71 -1.47 20.66 -2.62
C ASP A 71 -2.01 22.10 -2.64
N GLN A 72 -2.50 22.59 -3.79
CA GLN A 72 -3.06 23.93 -3.90
C GLN A 72 -4.45 24.03 -3.25
N GLU A 73 -4.62 24.93 -2.28
CA GLU A 73 -5.89 25.15 -1.56
C GLU A 73 -7.05 25.62 -2.46
N ASN A 74 -6.75 26.30 -3.57
CA ASN A 74 -7.73 26.86 -4.50
C ASN A 74 -7.96 26.01 -5.76
N LEU A 75 -7.57 24.73 -5.73
CA LEU A 75 -7.73 23.83 -6.88
C LEU A 75 -9.21 23.50 -7.12
N ARG A 76 -9.83 24.18 -8.09
CA ARG A 76 -11.18 23.86 -8.57
C ARG A 76 -11.10 22.87 -9.72
N CYS A 77 -11.85 21.79 -9.62
CA CYS A 77 -11.91 20.69 -10.58
C CYS A 77 -13.34 20.43 -11.04
N TYR A 78 -13.46 19.66 -12.11
CA TYR A 78 -14.71 19.23 -12.73
C TYR A 78 -14.78 17.70 -12.67
N ALA A 79 -15.83 17.18 -12.03
CA ALA A 79 -16.04 15.75 -11.89
C ALA A 79 -16.98 15.22 -12.99
N TYR A 80 -16.60 14.07 -13.54
CA TYR A 80 -17.31 13.38 -14.61
C TYR A 80 -17.51 11.91 -14.26
N LEU A 81 -18.65 11.36 -14.68
CA LEU A 81 -18.95 9.94 -14.63
C LEU A 81 -18.89 9.33 -16.01
N GLU A 82 -18.28 8.16 -16.12
CA GLU A 82 -18.30 7.41 -17.37
C GLU A 82 -19.63 6.66 -17.50
N ASN A 83 -20.37 6.95 -18.57
CA ASN A 83 -21.53 6.16 -18.94
C ASN A 83 -21.06 4.86 -19.63
N LYS A 84 -21.09 3.75 -18.89
CA LYS A 84 -20.64 2.42 -19.38
C LYS A 84 -21.32 1.92 -20.65
N MET A 85 -22.51 2.42 -20.99
CA MET A 85 -23.23 2.02 -22.20
C MET A 85 -22.78 2.79 -23.44
N THR A 86 -22.31 4.03 -23.27
CA THR A 86 -21.98 4.94 -24.39
C THR A 86 -20.50 5.32 -24.43
N GLY A 87 -19.73 5.02 -23.39
CA GLY A 87 -18.34 5.46 -23.21
C GLY A 87 -18.18 6.97 -23.04
N ARG A 88 -19.29 7.73 -22.94
CA ARG A 88 -19.26 9.19 -22.83
C ARG A 88 -19.13 9.60 -21.37
N LEU A 89 -18.36 10.66 -21.14
CA LEU A 89 -18.26 11.32 -19.85
C LEU A 89 -19.47 12.22 -19.64
N VAL A 90 -20.18 12.05 -18.53
CA VAL A 90 -21.30 12.89 -18.10
C VAL A 90 -20.79 13.81 -17.01
N PHE A 91 -20.94 15.12 -17.21
CA PHE A 91 -20.57 16.12 -16.21
C PHE A 91 -21.48 16.03 -14.99
N VAL A 92 -20.90 15.90 -13.81
CA VAL A 92 -21.63 15.83 -12.54
C VAL A 92 -21.67 17.19 -11.86
N GLY A 93 -20.52 17.87 -11.78
CA GLY A 93 -20.42 19.13 -11.06
C GLY A 93 -18.98 19.58 -10.85
N GLU A 94 -18.85 20.73 -10.21
CA GLU A 94 -17.56 21.29 -9.79
C GLU A 94 -17.17 20.70 -8.43
N CYS A 95 -15.87 20.53 -8.19
CA CYS A 95 -15.32 19.97 -6.96
C CYS A 95 -14.03 20.67 -6.56
N ILE A 96 -13.60 20.45 -5.32
CA ILE A 96 -12.35 20.95 -4.76
C ILE A 96 -11.34 19.81 -4.78
N GLY A 97 -10.20 20.07 -5.41
CA GLY A 97 -9.08 19.14 -5.49
C GLY A 97 -9.35 17.90 -6.35
N TYR A 98 -8.49 16.90 -6.19
CA TYR A 98 -8.68 15.58 -6.75
C TYR A 98 -9.36 14.67 -5.73
N GLY A 99 -10.17 13.74 -6.20
CA GLY A 99 -10.86 12.78 -5.33
C GLY A 99 -9.90 11.94 -4.50
N LEU A 100 -10.31 11.62 -3.28
CA LEU A 100 -9.60 10.72 -2.38
C LEU A 100 -10.16 9.32 -2.49
N PRO A 101 -9.36 8.30 -2.87
CA PRO A 101 -9.83 6.93 -2.84
C PRO A 101 -10.27 6.55 -1.44
N TYR A 102 -11.31 5.73 -1.31
CA TYR A 102 -11.78 5.26 0.00
C TYR A 102 -10.70 4.48 0.76
N SER A 103 -9.78 3.83 0.04
CA SER A 103 -8.71 3.01 0.61
C SER A 103 -7.48 3.78 1.09
N VAL A 104 -7.53 5.12 1.14
CA VAL A 104 -6.45 5.92 1.75
C VAL A 104 -6.58 5.92 3.27
N GLN A 105 -5.47 5.73 3.98
CA GLN A 105 -5.42 5.85 5.43
C GLN A 105 -4.83 7.21 5.82
N PHE A 106 -5.38 7.80 6.87
CA PHE A 106 -4.82 9.00 7.48
C PHE A 106 -3.55 8.67 8.28
N THR A 107 -3.54 7.49 8.90
CA THR A 107 -2.42 7.00 9.70
C THR A 107 -1.55 5.99 8.95
N SER A 108 -0.41 5.60 9.54
CA SER A 108 0.48 4.60 8.93
C SER A 108 -0.29 3.29 8.65
N PRO A 109 -0.32 2.79 7.40
CA PRO A 109 -1.18 1.67 7.01
C PRO A 109 -0.89 0.37 7.77
N SER A 110 0.33 0.25 8.27
CA SER A 110 0.74 -0.87 9.11
C SER A 110 1.79 -0.44 10.12
N LYS A 111 1.92 -1.25 11.17
CA LYS A 111 3.03 -1.17 12.13
C LYS A 111 3.59 -2.56 12.39
N ILE A 112 4.88 -2.63 12.70
CA ILE A 112 5.49 -3.88 13.16
C ILE A 112 5.11 -4.07 14.63
N ALA A 113 4.24 -5.04 14.90
CA ALA A 113 3.99 -5.49 16.26
C ALA A 113 5.02 -6.55 16.62
N ARG A 114 5.84 -6.27 17.64
CA ARG A 114 6.67 -7.29 18.28
C ARG A 114 5.84 -7.97 19.35
N ARG A 115 5.60 -9.26 19.19
CA ARG A 115 5.05 -10.09 20.25
C ARG A 115 6.22 -10.64 21.04
N ASP A 116 6.39 -10.16 22.28
CA ASP A 116 7.42 -10.70 23.18
C ASP A 116 6.90 -12.01 23.76
N LEU A 117 7.16 -13.11 23.06
CA LEU A 117 6.92 -14.47 23.55
C LEU A 117 8.08 -14.82 24.45
N GLY A 118 7.96 -14.45 25.74
CA GLY A 118 8.97 -14.59 26.76
C GLY A 118 9.95 -15.74 26.50
N THR A 119 11.21 -15.37 26.29
CA THR A 119 12.36 -16.23 25.99
C THR A 119 12.31 -16.96 24.62
N ILE A 120 13.06 -16.37 23.68
CA ILE A 120 13.87 -17.00 22.61
C ILE A 120 13.41 -16.66 21.16
N TYR A 121 12.16 -16.25 20.89
CA TYR A 121 11.76 -15.81 19.53
C TYR A 121 10.88 -14.56 19.57
N SER A 122 11.39 -13.44 19.07
CA SER A 122 10.57 -12.28 18.73
C SER A 122 9.97 -12.50 17.35
N ASP A 123 8.70 -12.88 17.29
CA ASP A 123 7.97 -12.88 16.03
C ASP A 123 7.50 -11.45 15.72
N SER A 124 7.87 -10.97 14.54
CA SER A 124 7.51 -9.63 14.07
C SER A 124 6.43 -9.78 13.00
N HIS A 125 5.20 -9.44 13.36
CA HIS A 125 4.10 -9.42 12.41
C HIS A 125 3.77 -7.98 12.02
N VAL A 126 3.53 -7.79 10.72
CA VAL A 126 2.96 -6.55 10.21
C VAL A 126 1.47 -6.60 10.52
N VAL A 127 1.01 -5.75 11.44
CA VAL A 127 -0.41 -5.62 11.78
C VAL A 127 -0.98 -4.35 11.16
N PRO A 128 -2.21 -4.39 10.62
CA PRO A 128 -2.86 -3.19 10.16
C PRO A 128 -3.12 -2.28 11.37
N MET A 129 -3.04 -0.97 11.16
CA MET A 129 -3.38 0.02 12.18
C MET A 129 -4.78 0.56 11.88
N PRO A 130 -5.66 0.69 12.89
CA PRO A 130 -6.94 1.36 12.66
C PRO A 130 -6.71 2.86 12.52
N ASP A 131 -7.51 3.51 11.68
CA ASP A 131 -7.55 4.97 11.59
C ASP A 131 -8.15 5.58 12.88
N PRO A 132 -8.11 6.92 13.07
CA PRO A 132 -8.61 7.57 14.28
C PRO A 132 -10.08 7.26 14.59
N ASN A 133 -10.86 6.90 13.57
CA ASN A 133 -12.24 6.42 13.67
C ASN A 133 -12.37 4.93 14.03
N GLN A 134 -11.26 4.26 14.36
CA GLN A 134 -11.14 2.84 14.68
C GLN A 134 -11.44 1.87 13.53
N LEU A 135 -11.60 2.37 12.30
CA LEU A 135 -11.84 1.53 11.13
C LEU A 135 -10.51 1.08 10.52
N PHE A 136 -10.50 -0.18 10.07
CA PHE A 136 -9.42 -0.70 9.25
C PHE A 136 -9.79 -0.50 7.80
N MET A 137 -8.93 0.17 7.03
CA MET A 137 -9.21 0.38 5.61
C MET A 137 -9.07 -0.93 4.82
N PRO A 138 -10.09 -1.32 4.05
CA PRO A 138 -10.02 -2.47 3.17
C PRO A 138 -9.11 -2.21 1.97
N SER A 139 -8.38 -3.24 1.52
CA SER A 139 -7.60 -3.18 0.29
C SER A 139 -8.50 -3.33 -0.94
N GLY A 140 -8.32 -2.46 -1.94
CA GLY A 140 -8.91 -2.67 -3.28
C GLY A 140 -10.33 -2.15 -3.50
N LEU A 141 -10.85 -1.27 -2.64
CA LEU A 141 -12.11 -0.59 -2.95
C LEU A 141 -11.91 0.50 -4.02
N SER A 142 -12.85 0.55 -4.97
CA SER A 142 -12.85 1.49 -6.10
C SER A 142 -13.57 2.81 -5.81
N ALA A 143 -14.18 2.94 -4.62
CA ALA A 143 -14.94 4.14 -4.28
C ALA A 143 -14.02 5.35 -4.06
N THR A 144 -14.50 6.54 -4.41
CA THR A 144 -13.77 7.80 -4.31
C THR A 144 -14.64 8.86 -3.65
N TRP A 145 -14.09 9.55 -2.66
CA TRP A 145 -14.68 10.73 -2.04
C TRP A 145 -14.26 11.98 -2.81
N LEU A 146 -15.23 12.85 -3.10
CA LEU A 146 -15.00 14.16 -3.69
C LEU A 146 -15.66 15.23 -2.83
N ILE A 147 -14.99 16.36 -2.63
CA ILE A 147 -15.65 17.56 -2.11
C ILE A 147 -16.31 18.27 -3.28
N MET A 148 -17.61 18.02 -3.49
CA MET A 148 -18.39 18.66 -4.56
C MET A 148 -18.88 20.02 -4.08
N ILE A 149 -18.88 21.01 -4.97
CA ILE A 149 -19.47 22.32 -4.70
C ILE A 149 -20.97 22.20 -4.90
N ASP A 150 -21.73 22.43 -3.83
CA ASP A 150 -23.18 22.49 -3.87
C ASP A 150 -23.61 23.69 -4.75
N PRO A 151 -24.40 23.46 -5.83
CA PRO A 151 -24.80 24.53 -6.74
C PRO A 151 -25.74 25.56 -6.08
N ASP A 152 -26.48 25.17 -5.04
CA ASP A 152 -27.46 26.03 -4.37
C ASP A 152 -26.80 26.91 -3.30
N THR A 153 -25.82 26.37 -2.58
CA THR A 153 -25.16 27.06 -1.45
C THR A 153 -23.75 27.57 -1.79
N GLY A 154 -23.11 27.03 -2.81
CA GLY A 154 -21.71 27.30 -3.15
C GLY A 154 -20.70 26.67 -2.20
N GLU A 155 -21.14 25.88 -1.22
CA GLU A 155 -20.27 25.25 -0.22
C GLU A 155 -19.78 23.88 -0.66
N GLY A 156 -18.54 23.53 -0.29
CA GLY A 156 -17.98 22.21 -0.55
C GLY A 156 -18.53 21.15 0.41
N ARG A 157 -19.13 20.08 -0.13
CA ARG A 157 -19.66 18.95 0.65
C ARG A 157 -19.07 17.62 0.17
N PRO A 158 -18.75 16.68 1.08
CA PRO A 158 -18.26 15.37 0.68
C PRO A 158 -19.37 14.56 0.01
N VAL A 159 -19.07 14.02 -1.17
CA VAL A 159 -19.93 13.13 -1.94
C VAL A 159 -19.18 11.83 -2.21
N TYR A 160 -19.86 10.72 -1.96
CA TYR A 160 -19.34 9.36 -2.15
C TYR A 160 -19.67 8.87 -3.57
N PHE A 161 -18.65 8.46 -4.31
CA PHE A 161 -18.82 7.85 -5.63
C PHE A 161 -18.24 6.43 -5.64
N GLU A 162 -19.09 5.42 -5.85
CA GLU A 162 -18.66 4.05 -6.15
C GLU A 162 -18.19 3.81 -7.60
N PRO A 163 -18.82 4.41 -8.64
CA PRO A 163 -18.36 4.21 -10.00
C PRO A 163 -17.02 4.92 -10.26
N THR A 164 -16.31 4.48 -11.29
CA THR A 164 -15.11 5.16 -11.78
C THR A 164 -15.46 6.60 -12.16
N ILE A 165 -14.75 7.54 -11.55
CA ILE A 165 -14.87 8.97 -11.81
C ILE A 165 -13.65 9.48 -12.59
N THR A 166 -13.87 10.48 -13.43
CA THR A 166 -12.80 11.28 -14.04
C THR A 166 -12.86 12.69 -13.47
N VAL A 167 -11.74 13.19 -12.96
CA VAL A 167 -11.64 14.53 -12.37
C VAL A 167 -10.61 15.33 -13.15
N SER A 168 -10.98 16.52 -13.60
CA SER A 168 -10.13 17.37 -14.43
C SER A 168 -10.10 18.81 -13.90
N PRO A 169 -8.94 19.49 -13.86
CA PRO A 169 -8.86 20.90 -13.47
C PRO A 169 -9.47 21.85 -14.52
N PHE A 170 -9.85 21.34 -15.69
CA PHE A 170 -10.53 22.10 -16.74
C PHE A 170 -11.68 21.29 -17.36
N LYS A 171 -12.63 22.00 -17.99
CA LYS A 171 -13.77 21.37 -18.64
C LYS A 171 -13.34 20.52 -19.84
N LEU A 172 -13.75 19.26 -19.87
CA LEU A 172 -13.46 18.35 -20.97
C LEU A 172 -14.40 18.62 -22.17
N PRO A 173 -13.88 18.76 -23.40
CA PRO A 173 -14.66 19.20 -24.56
C PRO A 173 -15.69 18.16 -25.04
N ASN A 174 -15.42 16.87 -24.84
CA ASN A 174 -16.28 15.77 -25.32
C ASN A 174 -17.23 15.22 -24.24
N ALA A 175 -17.39 15.94 -23.12
CA ALA A 175 -18.32 15.54 -22.07
C ALA A 175 -19.75 16.00 -22.38
N VAL A 176 -20.72 15.19 -21.95
CA VAL A 176 -22.13 15.55 -21.95
C VAL A 176 -22.39 16.44 -20.74
N TYR A 177 -22.79 17.69 -21.00
CA TYR A 177 -23.23 18.62 -19.98
C TYR A 177 -24.76 18.56 -19.90
N PRO A 178 -25.37 18.42 -18.71
CA PRO A 178 -26.81 18.52 -18.61
C PRO A 178 -27.26 19.90 -19.12
N ASN A 179 -28.23 19.90 -20.05
CA ASN A 179 -28.91 21.13 -20.42
C ASN A 179 -29.69 21.60 -19.20
N VAL A 180 -29.11 22.55 -18.46
CA VAL A 180 -29.83 23.23 -17.39
C VAL A 180 -30.87 24.09 -18.11
N ALA A 181 -32.12 23.63 -18.12
CA ALA A 181 -33.24 24.49 -18.48
C ALA A 181 -33.21 25.66 -17.51
N LYS A 182 -32.96 26.86 -18.03
CA LYS A 182 -33.07 28.10 -17.27
C LYS A 182 -34.52 28.36 -16.90
#